data_AF-A0A3D2QYE8-F1
#
_entry.id   AF-A0A3D2QYE8-F1
#
_cell.length_a   1.000
_cell.length_b   1.000
_cell.length_c   1.000
_cell.angle_alpha   90.00
_cell.angle_beta   90.00
_cell.angle_gamma   90.00
#
_symmetry.space_group_name_H-M   'P 1'
#
loop_
_entity.id
_entity.type
_entity.pdbx_description
1 polymer ?
#
loop_
_entity_poly.entity_id
_entity_poly.type
_entity_poly.pdbx_seq_one_letter_code
_entity_poly.pdbx_strand_id
1 'polypeptide(L)'
;MFKSMASYFFISLFAVSFSATAAENPFEKNYESQSPKGFRSFSDNPQPKVMRGWEKETDNIKMLEDGYDLMGISGFVGPNVPPSLALDHAQKINADFVLIYDRQVNENTRATQIQKAREKARAANRIKNKGEITEITITEEDLVDDNAKYDFFLTYWVKLPKPSFGTHFIKLKSDEQDTRGVRVIAVIKESAAATAGIKKNDNILSINNVEVNSPDDLINIIRENKGKSIDVVYERGGESSKVSVAL
;
A
#
# COMPACT_ATOMS: atom_id res chain seq x y z
N MET A 1 3.95 -79.78 -30.72
CA MET A 1 3.59 -79.43 -29.32
C MET A 1 4.70 -78.53 -28.76
N PHE A 2 4.60 -77.21 -28.96
CA PHE A 2 5.50 -76.22 -28.35
C PHE A 2 4.67 -74.97 -28.07
N LYS A 3 4.45 -74.65 -26.78
CA LYS A 3 3.79 -73.43 -26.33
C LYS A 3 4.84 -72.32 -26.21
N SER A 4 4.62 -71.20 -26.88
CA SER A 4 5.40 -69.97 -26.71
C SER A 4 4.75 -69.12 -25.61
N MET A 5 5.52 -68.83 -24.55
CA MET A 5 5.14 -67.91 -23.47
C MET A 5 5.53 -66.49 -23.86
N ALA A 6 4.55 -65.63 -24.12
CA ALA A 6 4.77 -64.19 -24.27
C ALA A 6 4.95 -63.57 -22.87
N SER A 7 6.13 -62.99 -22.62
CA SER A 7 6.46 -62.27 -21.38
C SER A 7 6.04 -60.80 -21.53
N TYR A 8 5.16 -60.32 -20.66
CA TYR A 8 4.71 -58.93 -20.63
C TYR A 8 5.66 -58.09 -19.76
N PHE A 9 6.40 -57.18 -20.39
CA PHE A 9 7.20 -56.17 -19.69
C PHE A 9 6.29 -54.99 -19.30
N PHE A 10 5.91 -54.91 -18.03
CA PHE A 10 5.24 -53.74 -17.46
C PHE A 10 6.29 -52.67 -17.13
N ILE A 11 6.40 -51.64 -17.97
CA ILE A 11 7.20 -50.44 -17.64
C ILE A 11 6.33 -49.55 -16.74
N SER A 12 6.63 -49.53 -15.45
CA SER A 12 6.07 -48.58 -14.49
C SER A 12 6.67 -47.21 -14.75
N LEU A 13 5.86 -46.29 -15.28
CA LEU A 13 6.24 -44.89 -15.47
C LEU A 13 6.16 -44.18 -14.11
N PHE A 14 7.30 -44.04 -13.44
CA PHE A 14 7.41 -43.29 -12.18
C PHE A 14 7.32 -41.79 -12.50
N ALA A 15 6.14 -41.21 -12.36
CA ALA A 15 5.95 -39.76 -12.41
C ALA A 15 6.59 -39.14 -11.17
N VAL A 16 7.78 -38.56 -11.32
CA VAL A 16 8.39 -37.73 -10.27
C VAL A 16 7.61 -36.42 -10.22
N SER A 17 6.64 -36.34 -9.31
CA SER A 17 5.92 -35.12 -9.00
C SER A 17 6.89 -34.13 -8.35
N PHE A 18 7.44 -33.20 -9.13
CA PHE A 18 8.15 -32.05 -8.60
C PHE A 18 7.13 -31.11 -7.96
N SER A 19 6.92 -31.23 -6.65
CA SER A 19 6.16 -30.23 -5.89
C SER A 19 6.99 -28.96 -5.82
N ALA A 20 6.85 -28.08 -6.82
CA ALA A 20 7.38 -26.73 -6.73
C ALA A 20 6.67 -26.02 -5.58
N THR A 21 7.34 -25.86 -4.45
CA THR A 21 6.87 -24.95 -3.39
C THR A 21 6.91 -23.55 -3.98
N ALA A 22 5.75 -22.95 -4.24
CA ALA A 22 5.67 -21.56 -4.67
C ALA A 22 6.42 -20.70 -3.65
N ALA A 23 7.33 -19.85 -4.12
CA ALA A 23 8.05 -18.93 -3.25
C ALA A 23 7.03 -18.07 -2.48
N GLU A 24 7.25 -17.93 -1.17
CA GLU A 24 6.37 -17.17 -0.28
C GLU A 24 6.31 -15.71 -0.75
N ASN A 25 5.10 -15.14 -0.88
CA ASN A 25 4.93 -13.74 -1.27
C ASN A 25 5.38 -12.83 -0.11
N PRO A 26 6.46 -12.04 -0.28
CA PRO A 26 7.00 -11.24 0.82
C PRO A 26 6.06 -10.09 1.21
N PHE A 27 5.23 -9.58 0.30
CA PHE A 27 4.26 -8.54 0.62
C PHE A 27 3.15 -9.06 1.54
N GLU A 28 2.67 -10.28 1.27
CA GLU A 28 1.68 -10.97 2.10
C GLU A 28 2.26 -11.36 3.46
N LYS A 29 3.48 -11.89 3.47
CA LYS A 29 4.18 -12.30 4.70
C LYS A 29 4.35 -11.16 5.70
N ASN A 30 4.68 -9.96 5.21
CA ASN A 30 4.94 -8.79 6.04
C ASN A 30 3.73 -7.85 6.13
N TYR A 31 2.52 -8.33 5.78
CA TYR A 31 1.31 -7.52 5.85
C TYR A 31 0.82 -7.37 7.29
N GLU A 32 0.56 -6.13 7.68
CA GLU A 32 -0.02 -5.74 8.95
C GLU A 32 -1.36 -5.04 8.71
N SER A 33 -2.44 -5.65 9.19
CA SER A 33 -3.79 -5.06 9.13
C SER A 33 -3.89 -3.88 10.08
N GLN A 34 -4.40 -2.75 9.59
CA GLN A 34 -4.71 -1.57 10.40
C GLN A 34 -6.21 -1.37 10.61
N SER A 35 -7.03 -2.00 9.77
CA SER A 35 -8.49 -1.98 9.91
C SER A 35 -9.04 -3.14 10.75
N PRO A 36 -10.32 -3.05 11.18
CA PRO A 36 -11.03 -4.16 11.79
C PRO A 36 -11.01 -5.44 10.94
N LYS A 37 -11.15 -6.58 11.61
CA LYS A 37 -11.15 -7.89 10.95
C LYS A 37 -12.25 -7.97 9.89
N GLY A 38 -11.88 -8.41 8.69
CA GLY A 38 -12.82 -8.60 7.57
C GLY A 38 -13.12 -7.33 6.77
N PHE A 39 -12.46 -6.21 7.08
CA PHE A 39 -12.53 -5.01 6.25
C PHE A 39 -11.95 -5.27 4.87
N ARG A 40 -12.74 -5.02 3.83
CA ARG A 40 -12.46 -5.38 2.44
C ARG A 40 -13.30 -4.54 1.49
N SER A 41 -13.02 -4.63 0.19
CA SER A 41 -13.81 -3.98 -0.86
C SER A 41 -15.31 -4.22 -0.73
N PHE A 42 -16.05 -3.15 -1.04
CA PHE A 42 -17.50 -3.15 -1.15
C PHE A 42 -17.97 -3.57 -2.55
N SER A 43 -17.05 -3.78 -3.50
CA SER A 43 -17.33 -4.37 -4.79
C SER A 43 -17.37 -5.90 -4.69
N ASP A 44 -18.30 -6.55 -5.39
CA ASP A 44 -18.39 -8.02 -5.44
C ASP A 44 -17.19 -8.66 -6.13
N ASN A 45 -16.53 -7.94 -7.05
CA ASN A 45 -15.35 -8.39 -7.77
C ASN A 45 -14.35 -7.23 -7.93
N PRO A 46 -13.60 -6.87 -6.88
CA PRO A 46 -12.64 -5.78 -6.95
C PRO A 46 -11.55 -6.10 -7.96
N GLN A 47 -11.10 -5.06 -8.67
CA GLN A 47 -9.95 -5.13 -9.57
C GLN A 47 -8.88 -4.18 -9.04
N PRO A 48 -8.01 -4.65 -8.12
CA PRO A 48 -7.08 -3.77 -7.45
C PRO A 48 -6.13 -3.11 -8.45
N LYS A 49 -5.90 -1.81 -8.27
CA LYS A 49 -4.90 -1.06 -9.03
C LYS A 49 -3.62 -0.95 -8.21
N VAL A 50 -2.49 -1.27 -8.82
CA VAL A 50 -1.17 -1.10 -8.21
C VAL A 50 -0.49 0.08 -8.86
N MET A 51 -0.07 1.05 -8.05
CA MET A 51 0.64 2.23 -8.52
C MET A 51 1.87 2.51 -7.65
N ARG A 52 2.83 3.24 -8.22
CA ARG A 52 3.98 3.74 -7.47
C ARG A 52 3.59 5.03 -6.76
N GLY A 53 3.84 5.08 -5.46
CA GLY A 53 3.69 6.29 -4.65
C GLY A 53 4.91 7.20 -4.75
N TRP A 54 4.71 8.48 -4.45
CA TRP A 54 5.76 9.51 -4.53
C TRP A 54 6.20 9.96 -3.14
N GLU A 55 5.24 10.34 -2.30
CA GLU A 55 5.48 10.80 -0.93
C GLU A 55 4.37 10.27 -0.02
N LYS A 56 4.73 9.41 0.92
CA LYS A 56 3.79 8.60 1.69
C LYS A 56 2.72 9.43 2.39
N GLU A 57 3.14 10.50 3.05
CA GLU A 57 2.27 11.33 3.87
C GLU A 57 1.23 12.05 3.01
N THR A 58 1.67 12.73 1.96
CA THR A 58 0.78 13.44 1.03
C THR A 58 -0.12 12.48 0.25
N ASP A 59 0.41 11.35 -0.20
CA ASP A 59 -0.37 10.38 -0.96
C ASP A 59 -1.42 9.68 -0.09
N ASN A 60 -1.10 9.37 1.18
CA ASN A 60 -2.09 8.86 2.13
C ASN A 60 -3.25 9.84 2.31
N ILE A 61 -2.97 11.14 2.47
CA ILE A 61 -4.02 12.17 2.58
C ILE A 61 -4.88 12.20 1.31
N LYS A 62 -4.26 12.17 0.13
CA LYS A 62 -5.00 12.13 -1.14
C LYS A 62 -5.88 10.90 -1.27
N MET A 63 -5.40 9.72 -0.85
CA MET A 63 -6.22 8.50 -0.86
C MET A 63 -7.47 8.67 0.01
N LEU A 64 -7.34 9.25 1.21
CA LEU A 64 -8.48 9.57 2.08
C LEU A 64 -9.42 10.60 1.43
N GLU A 65 -8.89 11.67 0.84
CA GLU A 65 -9.70 12.67 0.11
C GLU A 65 -10.40 12.09 -1.13
N ASP A 66 -9.79 11.09 -1.76
CA ASP A 66 -10.38 10.35 -2.86
C ASP A 66 -11.38 9.29 -2.37
N GLY A 67 -11.66 9.20 -1.06
CA GLY A 67 -12.67 8.31 -0.49
C GLY A 67 -12.21 6.86 -0.38
N TYR A 68 -10.91 6.64 -0.26
CA TYR A 68 -10.36 5.36 0.15
C TYR A 68 -10.09 5.33 1.65
N ASP A 69 -10.04 4.14 2.23
CA ASP A 69 -9.63 3.93 3.62
C ASP A 69 -8.51 2.89 3.69
N LEU A 70 -7.63 3.05 4.67
CA LEU A 70 -6.40 2.27 4.80
C LEU A 70 -6.71 0.91 5.41
N MET A 71 -6.49 -0.17 4.65
CA MET A 71 -6.68 -1.55 5.11
C MET A 71 -5.51 -2.03 5.96
N GLY A 72 -4.30 -1.73 5.51
CA GLY A 72 -3.07 -2.20 6.12
C GLY A 72 -1.85 -1.84 5.31
N ILE A 73 -0.70 -2.25 5.82
CA ILE A 73 0.60 -1.94 5.28
C ILE A 73 1.44 -3.19 5.11
N SER A 74 2.45 -3.14 4.25
CA SER A 74 3.48 -4.18 4.19
C SER A 74 4.83 -3.51 3.96
N GLY A 75 5.83 -3.87 4.76
CA GLY A 75 7.15 -3.25 4.65
C GLY A 75 8.28 -4.19 5.00
N PHE A 76 9.36 -4.15 4.22
CA PHE A 76 10.57 -4.97 4.43
C PHE A 76 11.75 -4.46 3.60
N VAL A 77 12.96 -4.84 4.00
CA VAL A 77 14.17 -4.67 3.18
C VAL A 77 14.52 -6.00 2.52
N GLY A 78 14.66 -6.03 1.20
CA GLY A 78 14.88 -7.26 0.46
C GLY A 78 15.44 -7.06 -0.95
N PRO A 79 15.61 -8.15 -1.73
CA PRO A 79 15.90 -8.03 -3.16
C PRO A 79 14.74 -7.35 -3.89
N ASN A 80 14.93 -6.99 -5.16
CA ASN A 80 13.84 -6.47 -5.98
C ASN A 80 12.66 -7.47 -6.03
N VAL A 81 11.44 -6.97 -5.83
CA VAL A 81 10.21 -7.78 -5.83
C VAL A 81 9.25 -7.23 -6.89
N PRO A 82 8.71 -8.06 -7.80
CA PRO A 82 7.84 -7.58 -8.85
C PRO A 82 6.49 -7.08 -8.30
N PRO A 83 5.95 -5.95 -8.82
CA PRO A 83 4.65 -5.42 -8.39
C PRO A 83 3.47 -6.37 -8.54
N SER A 84 3.58 -7.40 -9.40
CA SER A 84 2.56 -8.43 -9.56
C SER A 84 2.29 -9.18 -8.26
N LEU A 85 3.30 -9.38 -7.40
CA LEU A 85 3.07 -10.02 -6.10
C LEU A 85 2.28 -9.13 -5.14
N ALA A 86 2.39 -7.80 -5.27
CA ALA A 86 1.54 -6.88 -4.52
C ALA A 86 0.09 -6.95 -5.02
N LEU A 87 -0.10 -7.05 -6.34
CA LEU A 87 -1.41 -7.27 -6.95
C LEU A 87 -2.03 -8.59 -6.47
N ASP A 88 -1.28 -9.69 -6.48
CA ASP A 88 -1.75 -11.00 -6.03
C ASP A 88 -2.21 -10.94 -4.57
N HIS A 89 -1.44 -10.27 -3.70
CA HIS A 89 -1.85 -10.09 -2.31
C HIS A 89 -3.10 -9.20 -2.18
N ALA A 90 -3.14 -8.08 -2.90
CA ALA A 90 -4.29 -7.18 -2.93
C ALA A 90 -5.58 -7.89 -3.35
N GLN A 91 -5.51 -8.78 -4.34
CA GLN A 91 -6.63 -9.62 -4.76
C GLN A 91 -7.06 -10.58 -3.63
N LYS A 92 -6.11 -11.24 -2.95
CA LYS A 92 -6.43 -12.16 -1.84
C LYS A 92 -7.15 -11.47 -0.68
N ILE A 93 -6.78 -10.23 -0.37
CA ILE A 93 -7.41 -9.46 0.72
C ILE A 93 -8.58 -8.60 0.23
N ASN A 94 -8.95 -8.69 -1.05
CA ASN A 94 -9.99 -7.86 -1.67
C ASN A 94 -9.77 -6.36 -1.46
N ALA A 95 -8.56 -5.87 -1.68
CA ALA A 95 -8.27 -4.43 -1.74
C ALA A 95 -8.66 -3.85 -3.11
N ASP A 96 -8.90 -2.54 -3.17
CA ASP A 96 -9.18 -1.83 -4.42
C ASP A 96 -7.94 -1.10 -4.97
N PHE A 97 -6.97 -0.81 -4.11
CA PHE A 97 -5.79 -0.04 -4.49
C PHE A 97 -4.56 -0.39 -3.66
N VAL A 98 -3.38 -0.29 -4.29
CA VAL A 98 -2.08 -0.43 -3.64
C VAL A 98 -1.17 0.71 -4.09
N LEU A 99 -0.52 1.37 -3.14
CA LEU A 99 0.60 2.27 -3.40
C LEU A 99 1.90 1.59 -2.96
N ILE A 100 2.89 1.53 -3.87
CA ILE A 100 4.22 0.98 -3.64
C ILE A 100 5.23 2.12 -3.52
N TYR A 101 5.97 2.14 -2.42
CA TYR A 101 7.14 2.99 -2.22
C TYR A 101 8.36 2.09 -2.11
N ASP A 102 9.33 2.32 -2.96
CA ASP A 102 10.57 1.54 -3.01
C ASP A 102 11.78 2.47 -3.11
N ARG A 103 12.82 2.15 -2.34
CA ARG A 103 14.08 2.87 -2.40
C ARG A 103 15.23 1.88 -2.30
N GLN A 104 16.16 1.95 -3.24
CA GLN A 104 17.40 1.18 -3.13
C GLN A 104 18.21 1.68 -1.93
N VAL A 105 18.60 0.76 -1.03
CA VAL A 105 19.31 1.08 0.22
C VAL A 105 20.78 0.66 0.23
N ASN A 106 21.22 -0.16 -0.72
CA ASN A 106 22.62 -0.48 -0.87
C ASN A 106 23.28 0.45 -1.90
N GLU A 107 24.51 0.91 -1.61
CA GLU A 107 25.24 1.77 -2.54
C GLU A 107 25.71 1.00 -3.78
N ASN A 108 25.16 1.32 -4.95
CA ASN A 108 25.74 0.92 -6.22
C ASN A 108 26.58 2.09 -6.78
N THR A 109 27.68 2.42 -6.10
CA THR A 109 28.55 3.53 -6.53
C THR A 109 29.21 3.26 -7.89
N ARG A 110 29.64 4.31 -8.60
CA ARG A 110 30.45 4.16 -9.82
C ARG A 110 31.71 3.31 -9.58
N ALA A 111 32.25 3.35 -8.35
CA ALA A 111 33.41 2.54 -7.95
C ALA A 111 33.08 1.05 -7.87
N THR A 112 31.91 0.67 -7.33
CA THR A 112 31.47 -0.74 -7.29
C THR A 112 31.16 -1.28 -8.69
N GLN A 113 30.59 -0.47 -9.57
CA GLN A 113 30.39 -0.85 -10.99
C GLN A 113 31.73 -1.08 -11.71
N ILE A 114 32.71 -0.18 -11.52
CA ILE A 114 34.06 -0.32 -12.09
C ILE A 114 34.77 -1.56 -11.51
N GLN A 115 34.61 -1.85 -10.21
CA GLN A 115 35.18 -3.03 -9.59
C GLN A 115 34.59 -4.32 -10.18
N LYS A 116 33.26 -4.42 -10.29
CA LYS A 116 32.57 -5.58 -10.91
C LYS A 116 33.00 -5.79 -12.36
N ALA A 117 33.05 -4.71 -13.16
CA ALA A 117 33.51 -4.77 -14.54
C ALA A 117 34.97 -5.26 -14.63
N ARG A 118 35.85 -4.80 -13.72
CA ARG A 118 37.25 -5.28 -13.61
C ARG A 118 37.33 -6.74 -13.20
N GLU A 119 36.50 -7.20 -12.26
CA GLU A 119 36.47 -8.60 -11.82
C GLU A 119 35.97 -9.53 -12.93
N LYS A 120 34.90 -9.16 -13.66
CA LYS A 120 34.39 -9.89 -14.83
C LYS A 120 35.45 -9.97 -15.95
N ALA A 121 36.10 -8.85 -16.27
CA ALA A 121 37.20 -8.81 -17.22
C ALA A 121 38.40 -9.67 -16.78
N ARG A 122 38.76 -9.67 -15.49
CA ARG A 122 39.82 -10.53 -14.93
C ARG A 122 39.46 -12.00 -14.95
N ALA A 123 38.21 -12.34 -14.67
CA ALA A 123 37.70 -13.71 -14.72
C ALA A 123 37.68 -14.25 -16.16
N ALA A 124 37.26 -13.44 -17.13
CA ALA A 124 37.28 -13.78 -18.56
C ALA A 124 38.71 -13.90 -19.11
N ASN A 125 39.64 -13.05 -18.67
CA ASN A 125 41.03 -13.03 -19.14
C ASN A 125 41.98 -13.93 -18.35
N ARG A 126 41.47 -14.75 -17.42
CA ARG A 126 42.28 -15.60 -16.54
C ARG A 126 43.08 -16.70 -17.28
N ILE A 127 42.89 -16.84 -18.60
CA ILE A 127 43.47 -17.94 -19.39
C ILE A 127 44.50 -17.51 -20.45
N LYS A 128 44.63 -16.26 -20.92
CA LYS A 128 45.48 -16.02 -22.13
C LYS A 128 46.64 -15.03 -22.06
N ASN A 129 46.51 -13.75 -21.70
CA ASN A 129 47.65 -12.81 -21.92
C ASN A 129 47.95 -11.92 -20.71
N LYS A 130 49.08 -12.18 -20.05
CA LYS A 130 49.57 -11.37 -18.92
C LYS A 130 50.34 -10.16 -19.48
N GLY A 131 49.77 -8.95 -19.39
CA GLY A 131 50.46 -7.69 -19.74
C GLY A 131 49.82 -6.85 -20.84
N GLU A 132 48.72 -7.28 -21.46
CA GLU A 132 47.99 -6.50 -22.48
C GLU A 132 46.92 -5.58 -21.85
N ILE A 133 46.82 -4.35 -22.35
CA ILE A 133 45.76 -3.41 -21.98
C ILE A 133 44.47 -3.88 -22.64
N THR A 134 43.43 -4.14 -21.84
CA THR A 134 42.11 -4.57 -22.31
C THR A 134 41.10 -3.45 -22.15
N GLU A 135 40.39 -3.13 -23.23
CA GLU A 135 39.24 -2.23 -23.17
C GLU A 135 38.08 -2.94 -22.48
N ILE A 136 37.53 -2.33 -21.43
CA ILE A 136 36.39 -2.87 -20.68
C ILE A 136 35.16 -2.11 -21.14
N THR A 137 34.29 -2.76 -21.92
CA THR A 137 32.96 -2.24 -22.24
C THR A 137 32.01 -2.58 -21.10
N ILE A 138 31.39 -1.57 -20.50
CA ILE A 138 30.34 -1.74 -19.47
C ILE A 138 29.01 -1.80 -20.21
N THR A 139 28.29 -2.92 -20.09
CA THR A 139 26.96 -3.11 -20.66
C THR A 139 25.87 -2.79 -19.63
N GLU A 140 24.61 -2.59 -20.05
CA GLU A 140 23.50 -2.36 -19.09
C GLU A 140 23.31 -3.54 -18.12
N GLU A 141 23.61 -4.76 -18.57
CA GLU A 141 23.59 -5.97 -17.76
C GLU A 141 24.65 -5.92 -16.63
N ASP A 142 25.79 -5.25 -16.86
CA ASP A 142 26.82 -5.04 -15.84
C ASP A 142 26.45 -3.96 -14.81
N LEU A 143 25.40 -3.17 -15.09
CA LEU A 143 24.85 -2.17 -14.18
C LEU A 143 23.81 -2.76 -13.23
N VAL A 144 23.25 -3.93 -13.55
CA VAL A 144 22.33 -4.67 -12.69
C VAL A 144 23.10 -5.18 -11.47
N ASP A 145 22.73 -4.68 -10.30
CA ASP A 145 23.28 -5.17 -9.05
C ASP A 145 22.43 -6.33 -8.54
N ASP A 146 22.90 -7.57 -8.73
CA ASP A 146 22.27 -8.77 -8.17
C ASP A 146 22.16 -8.72 -6.64
N ASN A 147 22.95 -7.87 -5.98
CA ASN A 147 22.89 -7.63 -4.55
C ASN A 147 22.04 -6.41 -4.17
N ALA A 148 21.36 -5.78 -5.15
CA ALA A 148 20.52 -4.61 -4.91
C ALA A 148 19.47 -4.93 -3.84
N LYS A 149 19.50 -4.13 -2.78
CA LYS A 149 18.50 -4.19 -1.71
C LYS A 149 17.61 -2.98 -1.79
N TYR A 150 16.32 -3.22 -1.67
CA TYR A 150 15.27 -2.23 -1.67
C TYR A 150 14.57 -2.25 -0.33
N ASP A 151 14.32 -1.05 0.20
CA ASP A 151 13.39 -0.79 1.28
C ASP A 151 12.00 -0.58 0.66
N PHE A 152 11.13 -1.56 0.84
CA PHE A 152 9.75 -1.55 0.37
C PHE A 152 8.82 -1.10 1.49
N PHE A 153 7.87 -0.25 1.13
CA PHE A 153 6.72 0.10 1.95
C PHE A 153 5.49 0.18 1.05
N LEU A 154 4.44 -0.55 1.39
CA LEU A 154 3.20 -0.63 0.63
C LEU A 154 2.03 -0.26 1.52
N THR A 155 1.05 0.43 0.94
CA THR A 155 -0.24 0.71 1.59
C THR A 155 -1.37 0.11 0.75
N TYR A 156 -2.26 -0.64 1.41
CA TYR A 156 -3.41 -1.31 0.80
C TYR A 156 -4.68 -0.58 1.19
N TRP A 157 -5.54 -0.32 0.21
CA TRP A 157 -6.69 0.56 0.39
C TRP A 157 -7.97 -0.06 -0.15
N VAL A 158 -9.07 0.28 0.51
CA VAL A 158 -10.42 -0.02 0.06
C VAL A 158 -11.12 1.25 -0.37
N LYS A 159 -11.92 1.19 -1.43
CA LYS A 159 -12.80 2.28 -1.84
C LYS A 159 -14.09 2.23 -1.03
N LEU A 160 -14.38 3.32 -0.30
CA LEU A 160 -15.61 3.42 0.46
C LEU A 160 -16.80 3.80 -0.44
N PRO A 161 -18.02 3.30 -0.15
CA PRO A 161 -19.25 3.89 -0.67
C PRO A 161 -19.32 5.36 -0.28
N LYS A 162 -19.98 6.18 -1.10
CA LYS A 162 -20.10 7.62 -0.82
C LYS A 162 -20.72 7.83 0.58
N PRO A 163 -19.98 8.43 1.52
CA PRO A 163 -20.46 8.64 2.88
C PRO A 163 -21.46 9.80 2.95
N SER A 164 -22.37 9.76 3.91
CA SER A 164 -23.35 10.85 4.14
C SER A 164 -22.68 12.19 4.48
N PHE A 165 -21.62 12.18 5.30
CA PHE A 165 -20.91 13.41 5.66
C PHE A 165 -19.61 13.60 4.85
N GLY A 166 -18.70 12.63 4.93
CA GLY A 166 -17.52 12.53 4.07
C GLY A 166 -16.26 13.24 4.54
N THR A 167 -15.84 12.92 5.75
CA THR A 167 -14.54 13.34 6.29
C THR A 167 -13.93 12.22 7.13
N HIS A 168 -12.61 12.22 7.24
CA HIS A 168 -11.87 11.39 8.17
C HIS A 168 -11.47 12.22 9.40
N PHE A 169 -11.47 11.59 10.57
CA PHE A 169 -11.34 12.29 11.85
C PHE A 169 -10.33 11.66 12.79
N ILE A 170 -9.76 12.49 13.66
CA ILE A 170 -9.03 12.04 14.84
C ILE A 170 -9.51 12.80 16.07
N LYS A 171 -9.50 12.13 17.22
CA LYS A 171 -9.62 12.83 18.50
C LYS A 171 -8.32 13.57 18.79
N LEU A 172 -8.43 14.80 19.26
CA LEU A 172 -7.27 15.52 19.77
C LEU A 172 -6.88 14.95 21.12
N LYS A 173 -5.62 14.54 21.23
CA LYS A 173 -4.98 14.30 22.52
C LYS A 173 -4.12 15.52 22.82
N SER A 174 -4.38 16.19 23.94
CA SER A 174 -3.45 17.18 24.50
C SER A 174 -3.07 16.76 25.92
N ASP A 175 -1.79 16.92 26.24
CA ASP A 175 -1.24 16.69 27.58
C ASP A 175 -1.65 17.80 28.57
N GLU A 176 -2.06 18.96 28.05
CA GLU A 176 -2.78 19.99 28.81
C GLU A 176 -4.29 19.81 28.60
N GLN A 177 -5.06 19.96 29.68
CA GLN A 177 -6.50 19.72 29.72
C GLN A 177 -7.29 20.41 28.59
N ASP A 178 -8.22 19.65 28.00
CA ASP A 178 -9.44 20.14 27.36
C ASP A 178 -9.36 20.66 25.90
N THR A 179 -8.64 19.96 25.01
CA THR A 179 -8.89 20.14 23.57
C THR A 179 -10.26 19.55 23.18
N ARG A 180 -11.30 20.40 23.25
CA ARG A 180 -12.67 20.09 22.83
C ARG A 180 -12.74 19.89 21.31
N GLY A 181 -13.67 19.04 20.87
CA GLY A 181 -13.93 18.82 19.45
C GLY A 181 -13.22 17.63 18.82
N VAL A 182 -13.47 17.47 17.52
CA VAL A 182 -12.92 16.40 16.68
C VAL A 182 -12.24 17.01 15.46
N ARG A 183 -10.98 16.65 15.23
CA ARG A 183 -10.14 17.21 14.16
C ARG A 183 -10.38 16.49 12.84
N VAL A 184 -10.67 17.25 11.80
CA VAL A 184 -10.77 16.77 10.42
C VAL A 184 -9.37 16.59 9.84
N ILE A 185 -9.02 15.37 9.43
CA ILE A 185 -7.71 15.05 8.82
C ILE A 185 -7.76 14.99 7.29
N ALA A 186 -8.92 14.68 6.73
CA ALA A 186 -9.19 14.70 5.29
C ALA A 186 -10.68 14.92 5.03
N VAL A 187 -10.99 15.54 3.90
CA VAL A 187 -12.36 15.76 3.43
C VAL A 187 -12.52 15.05 2.10
N ILE A 188 -13.48 14.14 2.01
CA ILE A 188 -13.72 13.38 0.79
C ILE A 188 -14.27 14.34 -0.27
N LYS A 189 -13.67 14.31 -1.46
CA LYS A 189 -14.09 15.13 -2.60
C LYS A 189 -15.56 14.86 -2.93
N GLU A 190 -16.28 15.93 -3.27
CA GLU A 190 -17.71 15.87 -3.65
C GLU A 190 -18.66 15.32 -2.56
N SER A 191 -18.18 15.24 -1.31
CA SER A 191 -19.00 14.89 -0.15
C SER A 191 -19.89 16.05 0.30
N ALA A 192 -20.81 15.77 1.21
CA ALA A 192 -21.63 16.80 1.84
C ALA A 192 -20.77 17.83 2.60
N ALA A 193 -19.78 17.36 3.36
CA ALA A 193 -18.86 18.21 4.09
C ALA A 193 -18.02 19.10 3.14
N ALA A 194 -17.53 18.54 2.03
CA ALA A 194 -16.82 19.31 1.01
C ALA A 194 -17.71 20.39 0.38
N THR A 195 -18.96 20.04 0.05
CA THR A 195 -19.94 20.96 -0.54
C THR A 195 -20.27 22.10 0.42
N ALA A 196 -20.33 21.83 1.71
CA ALA A 196 -20.50 22.83 2.75
C ALA A 196 -19.24 23.66 3.04
N GLY A 197 -18.07 23.28 2.53
CA GLY A 197 -16.82 24.03 2.75
C GLY A 197 -16.11 23.73 4.07
N ILE A 198 -16.40 22.57 4.68
CA ILE A 198 -15.54 21.98 5.70
C ILE A 198 -14.20 21.60 5.05
N LYS A 199 -13.11 21.81 5.77
CA LYS A 199 -11.73 21.61 5.29
C LYS A 199 -10.92 20.80 6.28
N LYS A 200 -9.81 20.25 5.79
CA LYS A 200 -8.76 19.69 6.62
C LYS A 200 -8.32 20.70 7.69
N ASN A 201 -8.03 20.19 8.88
CA ASN A 201 -7.67 20.93 10.08
C ASN A 201 -8.81 21.70 10.76
N ASP A 202 -10.04 21.64 10.23
CA ASP A 202 -11.20 22.10 11.01
C ASP A 202 -11.35 21.26 12.26
N ASN A 203 -11.72 21.91 13.36
CA ASN A 203 -12.06 21.26 14.61
C ASN A 203 -13.57 21.34 14.81
N ILE A 204 -14.28 20.23 14.65
CA ILE A 204 -15.74 20.18 14.81
C ILE A 204 -16.07 20.21 16.29
N LEU A 205 -16.83 21.22 16.72
CA LEU A 205 -17.17 21.46 18.12
C LEU A 205 -18.57 20.96 18.48
N SER A 206 -19.53 21.15 17.59
CA SER A 206 -20.91 20.70 17.81
C SER A 206 -21.69 20.47 16.51
N ILE A 207 -22.72 19.64 16.59
CA ILE A 207 -23.67 19.38 15.51
C ILE A 207 -25.09 19.53 16.07
N ASN A 208 -25.95 20.32 15.44
CA ASN A 208 -27.32 20.60 15.90
C ASN A 208 -27.38 21.06 17.37
N ASN A 209 -26.41 21.87 17.79
CA ASN A 209 -26.22 22.33 19.18
C ASN A 209 -25.87 21.22 20.19
N VAL A 210 -25.56 20.00 19.74
CA VAL A 210 -25.01 18.92 20.56
C VAL A 210 -23.50 18.94 20.45
N GLU A 211 -22.80 19.04 21.58
CA GLU A 211 -21.34 19.02 21.61
C GLU A 211 -20.78 17.70 21.11
N VAL A 212 -19.66 17.78 20.39
CA VAL A 212 -18.95 16.63 19.84
C VAL A 212 -17.58 16.56 20.49
N ASN A 213 -17.33 15.51 21.29
CA ASN A 213 -16.09 15.36 22.06
C ASN A 213 -15.29 14.11 21.67
N SER A 214 -15.82 13.30 20.75
CA SER A 214 -15.18 12.12 20.21
C SER A 214 -15.64 11.81 18.78
N PRO A 215 -14.82 11.09 17.99
CA PRO A 215 -15.25 10.58 16.68
C PRO A 215 -16.54 9.75 16.75
N ASP A 216 -16.74 8.98 17.82
CA ASP A 216 -17.93 8.14 17.98
C ASP A 216 -19.21 8.98 18.15
N ASP A 217 -19.15 10.08 18.91
CA ASP A 217 -20.28 11.02 19.06
C ASP A 217 -20.70 11.57 17.69
N LEU A 218 -19.72 12.02 16.92
CA LEU A 218 -19.94 12.59 15.61
C LEU A 218 -20.53 11.57 14.64
N ILE A 219 -19.99 10.34 14.62
CA ILE A 219 -20.50 9.25 13.79
C ILE A 219 -21.95 8.91 14.16
N ASN A 220 -22.28 8.87 15.45
CA ASN A 220 -23.64 8.59 15.91
C ASN A 220 -24.62 9.69 15.48
N ILE A 221 -24.27 10.98 15.68
CA ILE A 221 -25.12 12.10 15.29
C ILE A 221 -25.36 12.12 13.77
N ILE A 222 -24.32 11.88 12.95
CA ILE A 222 -24.46 11.80 11.49
C ILE A 222 -25.40 10.66 11.10
N ARG A 223 -25.29 9.50 11.76
CA ARG A 223 -26.13 8.33 11.47
C ARG A 223 -27.61 8.61 11.76
N GLU A 224 -27.91 9.26 12.88
CA GLU A 224 -29.27 9.62 13.30
C GLU A 224 -29.93 10.68 12.42
N ASN A 225 -29.12 11.52 11.75
CA ASN A 225 -29.58 12.61 10.91
C ASN A 225 -29.45 12.33 9.41
N LYS A 226 -29.22 11.08 9.01
CA LYS A 226 -29.11 10.67 7.60
C LYS A 226 -30.32 11.16 6.79
N GLY A 227 -30.07 11.78 5.64
CA GLY A 227 -31.10 12.34 4.77
C GLY A 227 -31.67 13.70 5.23
N LYS A 228 -31.08 14.33 6.24
CA LYS A 228 -31.48 15.65 6.77
C LYS A 228 -30.31 16.63 6.69
N SER A 229 -30.62 17.91 6.78
CA SER A 229 -29.61 18.94 7.01
C SER A 229 -29.23 19.01 8.49
N ILE A 230 -27.95 19.20 8.77
CA ILE A 230 -27.40 19.43 10.10
C ILE A 230 -26.62 20.74 10.15
N ASP A 231 -26.66 21.44 11.28
CA ASP A 231 -25.82 22.60 11.53
C ASP A 231 -24.52 22.16 12.22
N VAL A 232 -23.39 22.37 11.56
CA VAL A 232 -22.05 22.04 12.08
C VAL A 232 -21.36 23.31 12.53
N VAL A 233 -20.95 23.35 13.80
CA VAL A 233 -20.06 24.38 14.33
C VAL A 233 -18.63 23.84 14.34
N TYR A 234 -17.71 24.58 13.75
CA TYR A 234 -16.30 24.22 13.68
C TYR A 234 -15.40 25.41 13.97
N GLU A 235 -14.19 25.14 14.41
CA GLU A 235 -13.12 26.11 14.59
C GLU A 235 -12.05 25.94 13.49
N ARG A 236 -11.64 27.06 12.88
CA ARG A 236 -10.57 27.12 11.89
C ARG A 236 -9.69 28.32 12.17
N GLY A 237 -8.41 28.09 12.43
CA GLY A 237 -7.46 29.18 12.73
C GLY A 237 -7.80 29.96 14.01
N GLY A 238 -8.49 29.33 14.98
CA GLY A 238 -8.94 29.96 16.23
C GLY A 238 -10.27 30.69 16.13
N GLU A 239 -10.89 30.76 14.94
CA GLU A 239 -12.20 31.35 14.75
C GLU A 239 -13.29 30.28 14.64
N SER A 240 -14.38 30.46 15.39
CA SER A 240 -15.55 29.59 15.31
C SER A 240 -16.49 30.04 14.19
N SER A 241 -16.96 29.09 13.39
CA SER A 241 -17.89 29.29 12.29
C SER A 241 -18.99 28.22 12.32
N LYS A 242 -20.12 28.51 11.67
CA LYS A 242 -21.24 27.57 11.53
C LYS A 242 -21.58 27.38 10.06
N VAL A 243 -21.88 26.14 9.67
CA VAL A 243 -22.34 25.81 8.32
C VAL A 243 -23.43 24.75 8.34
N SER A 244 -24.36 24.81 7.38
CA SER A 244 -25.37 23.77 7.17
C SER A 244 -24.87 22.72 6.19
N VAL A 245 -25.00 21.44 6.54
CA VAL A 245 -24.52 20.29 5.76
C VAL A 245 -25.68 19.33 5.48
N ALA A 246 -25.90 18.94 4.23
CA ALA A 246 -26.97 18.02 3.83
C ALA A 246 -26.48 16.56 3.74
N LEU A 247 -26.96 15.67 4.62
CA LEU A 247 -26.49 14.27 4.81
C LEU A 247 -27.18 13.21 3.93
#